data_AF-A0A182F5E4-F1
#
_entry.id   AF-A0A182F5E4-F1
#
_cell.length_a   1.000
_cell.length_b   1.000
_cell.length_c   1.000
_cell.angle_alpha   90.00
_cell.angle_beta   90.00
_cell.angle_gamma   90.00
#
_symmetry.space_group_name_H-M   'P 1'
#
loop_
_entity.id
_entity.type
_entity.pdbx_description
1 polymer ?
#
loop_
_entity_poly.entity_id
_entity_poly.type
_entity_poly.pdbx_seq_one_letter_code
_entity_poly.pdbx_strand_id
1 'polypeptide(L)'
;MDNFFAAISLFRRRKYDECIEVCNGLLLQQHQQPAQHNALHQGPWELKMRSMTQRVYIDDIEADDDVAEDILDTQTIATAPRPGTSIRTAKPVTAAGAGAATASQRPRTGTGRPITGISRPGTLSLQRPGSTLGNRTAPRTASRTAGGSARQMRLGSASMFAAGDPTGPLFHISRLHPDKYADRETLSKPLFQYLYYHEGDIRKAMALCDAVLNRGRLRSGLGPGSQDRPVDSGSDWWWNTQKARCLIAIGSPREAEPYLRQALPELLHPDVVLLLARIYVKIDQPMAALEVCRAALEKLPHEITLLTQQARILELVGNLTTSVRRYRQIAVLDPMNTEALACIAVSYFYANQPETALLYYRRILALGAHSAELYCNIGLCCLYGGQLDLVFPCFQRALRMATGNELRADIWYNLSFVALTTGDIHLARRCLRLCIAAHGSHGSALNNMAVLVARQKQYHKAKAYLVAARTALPASEEIGHNLKFIENFQ
;
A
#
# COMPACT_ATOMS: atom_id res chain seq x y z
N MET A 1 27.13 -27.82 21.83
CA MET A 1 26.55 -27.48 20.52
C MET A 1 27.40 -26.38 19.93
N ASP A 2 27.75 -26.45 18.65
CA ASP A 2 28.44 -25.34 17.99
C ASP A 2 27.59 -24.06 18.07
N ASN A 3 28.17 -22.98 18.60
CA ASN A 3 27.50 -21.70 18.81
C ASN A 3 27.00 -21.11 17.47
N PHE A 4 27.74 -21.33 16.37
CA PHE A 4 27.32 -20.85 15.06
C PHE A 4 26.11 -21.62 14.52
N PHE A 5 26.08 -22.94 14.70
CA PHE A 5 24.92 -23.76 14.36
C PHE A 5 23.67 -23.37 15.17
N ALA A 6 23.85 -23.07 16.46
CA ALA A 6 22.77 -22.56 17.31
C ALA A 6 22.19 -21.25 16.75
N ALA A 7 23.04 -20.31 16.30
CA ALA A 7 22.59 -19.07 15.67
C ALA A 7 21.79 -19.32 14.38
N ILE A 8 22.24 -20.21 13.50
CA ILE A 8 21.50 -20.56 12.27
C ILE A 8 20.12 -21.15 12.61
N SER A 9 20.05 -22.01 13.63
CA SER A 9 18.79 -22.59 14.11
C SER A 9 17.84 -21.52 14.67
N LEU A 10 18.36 -20.52 15.39
CA LEU A 10 17.57 -19.38 15.89
C LEU A 10 17.03 -18.52 14.73
N PHE A 11 17.87 -18.21 13.75
CA PHE A 11 17.47 -17.47 12.56
C PHE A 11 16.34 -18.17 11.79
N ARG A 12 16.46 -19.49 11.54
CA ARG A 12 15.41 -20.28 10.87
C ARG A 12 14.09 -20.30 11.62
N ARG A 13 14.13 -20.23 12.96
CA ARG A 13 12.95 -20.15 13.83
C ARG A 13 12.38 -18.73 13.98
N ARG A 14 12.89 -17.76 13.23
CA ARG A 14 12.52 -16.33 13.30
C ARG A 14 12.76 -15.70 14.68
N LYS A 15 13.68 -16.27 15.47
CA LYS A 15 14.13 -15.72 16.76
C LYS A 15 15.34 -14.80 16.50
N TYR A 16 15.07 -13.64 15.90
CA TYR A 16 16.12 -12.78 15.39
C TYR A 16 16.95 -12.10 16.49
N ASP A 17 16.33 -11.67 17.59
CA ASP A 17 17.06 -10.99 18.67
C ASP A 17 18.04 -11.94 19.38
N GLU A 18 17.59 -13.15 19.75
CA GLU A 18 18.46 -14.20 20.29
C GLU A 18 19.61 -14.56 19.32
N CYS A 19 19.32 -14.59 18.01
CA CYS A 19 20.34 -14.84 16.99
C CYS A 19 21.40 -13.73 16.93
N ILE A 20 20.99 -12.46 17.06
CA ILE A 20 21.90 -11.31 17.05
C ILE A 20 22.85 -11.36 18.25
N GLU A 21 22.34 -11.71 19.43
CA GLU A 21 23.15 -11.85 20.65
C GLU A 21 24.22 -12.93 20.52
N VAL A 22 23.85 -14.12 20.01
CA VAL A 22 24.81 -15.20 19.76
C VAL A 22 25.85 -14.76 18.72
N CYS A 23 25.44 -14.06 17.66
CA CYS A 23 26.36 -13.52 16.67
C CYS A 23 27.29 -12.46 17.28
N ASN A 24 26.82 -11.61 18.18
CA ASN A 24 27.65 -10.65 18.91
C ASN A 24 28.74 -11.36 19.72
N GLY A 25 28.37 -12.42 20.46
CA GLY A 25 29.33 -13.24 21.20
C GLY A 25 30.41 -13.85 20.30
N LEU A 26 30.00 -14.42 19.16
CA LEU A 26 30.94 -14.99 18.17
C LEU A 26 31.89 -13.94 17.58
N LEU A 27 31.39 -12.74 17.29
CA LEU A 27 32.20 -11.65 16.74
C LEU A 27 33.19 -11.07 17.77
N LEU A 28 32.79 -10.98 19.05
CA LEU A 28 33.68 -10.56 20.13
C LEU A 28 34.81 -11.56 20.36
N GLN A 29 34.51 -12.86 20.33
CA GLN A 29 35.51 -13.92 20.44
C GLN A 29 36.55 -13.85 19.31
N GLN A 30 36.10 -13.59 18.08
CA GLN A 30 37.00 -13.39 16.93
C GLN A 30 37.91 -12.17 17.08
N HIS A 31 37.41 -11.08 17.68
CA HIS A 31 38.22 -9.88 17.90
C HIS A 31 39.30 -10.11 18.97
N GLN A 32 38.99 -10.89 20.00
CA GLN A 32 39.90 -11.17 21.12
C GLN A 32 41.00 -12.19 20.76
N GLN A 33 40.76 -13.12 19.82
CA GLN A 33 41.71 -14.18 19.45
C GLN A 33 41.98 -14.24 17.94
N PRO A 34 42.70 -13.25 17.37
CA PRO A 34 42.97 -13.18 15.93
C PRO A 34 43.93 -14.27 15.42
N ALA A 35 44.78 -14.85 16.28
CA ALA A 35 45.85 -15.78 15.89
C ALA A 35 45.41 -17.25 15.71
N GLN A 36 44.29 -17.67 16.30
CA GLN A 36 43.79 -19.04 16.21
C GLN A 36 42.74 -19.23 15.09
N HIS A 37 42.03 -18.16 14.73
CA HIS A 37 41.06 -18.16 13.64
C HIS A 37 41.65 -17.55 12.36
N ASN A 38 42.50 -18.32 11.66
CA ASN A 38 43.16 -17.91 10.41
C ASN A 38 42.22 -17.67 9.20
N ALA A 39 40.91 -17.79 9.39
CA ALA A 39 39.91 -17.27 8.47
C ALA A 39 38.87 -16.51 9.30
N LEU A 40 38.80 -15.17 9.14
CA LEU A 40 37.66 -14.39 9.63
C LEU A 40 36.38 -15.09 9.14
N HIS A 41 35.63 -15.76 10.02
CA HIS A 41 34.39 -16.38 9.60
C HIS A 41 33.45 -15.25 9.16
N GLN A 42 33.20 -15.16 7.85
CA GLN A 42 32.27 -14.18 7.27
C GLN A 42 30.81 -14.53 7.64
N GLY A 43 30.56 -15.79 8.03
CA GLY A 43 29.24 -16.33 8.38
C GLY A 43 28.54 -15.57 9.51
N PRO A 44 29.16 -15.36 10.69
CA PRO A 44 28.55 -14.55 11.76
C PRO A 44 28.16 -13.13 11.34
N TRP A 45 28.97 -12.48 10.49
CA TRP A 45 28.66 -11.15 9.93
C TRP A 45 27.45 -11.20 9.00
N GLU A 46 27.43 -12.16 8.06
CA GLU A 46 26.29 -12.39 7.16
C GLU A 46 25.00 -12.65 7.94
N LEU A 47 25.05 -13.56 8.90
CA LEU A 47 23.91 -13.99 9.68
C LEU A 47 23.36 -12.84 10.53
N LYS A 48 24.25 -12.04 11.15
CA LYS A 48 23.86 -10.85 11.91
C LYS A 48 23.17 -9.81 11.04
N MET A 49 23.73 -9.50 9.86
CA MET A 49 23.10 -8.59 8.89
C MET A 49 21.71 -9.08 8.52
N ARG A 50 21.57 -10.37 8.15
CA ARG A 50 20.28 -10.96 7.80
C ARG A 50 19.27 -10.95 8.94
N SER A 51 19.68 -11.23 10.18
CA SER A 51 18.77 -11.16 11.33
C SER A 51 18.29 -9.73 11.59
N MET A 52 19.17 -8.74 11.47
CA MET A 52 18.82 -7.33 11.64
C MET A 52 17.88 -6.84 10.54
N THR A 53 18.07 -7.27 9.29
CA THR A 53 17.16 -6.92 8.19
C THR A 53 15.80 -7.58 8.35
N GLN A 54 15.76 -8.88 8.63
CA GLN A 54 14.50 -9.64 8.75
C GLN A 54 13.64 -9.16 9.92
N ARG A 55 14.24 -8.55 10.95
CA ARG A 55 13.50 -7.90 12.05
C ARG A 55 12.67 -6.70 11.59
N VAL A 56 13.14 -5.96 10.58
CA VAL A 56 12.53 -4.70 10.08
C VAL A 56 12.02 -4.85 8.64
N TYR A 57 12.12 -6.04 8.06
CA TYR A 57 11.82 -6.26 6.65
C TYR A 57 10.34 -5.97 6.38
N ILE A 58 10.11 -5.14 5.37
CA ILE A 58 8.79 -4.78 4.85
C ILE A 58 8.85 -5.02 3.34
N ASP A 59 7.84 -5.70 2.81
CA ASP A 59 7.71 -5.87 1.37
C ASP A 59 7.46 -4.50 0.73
N ASP A 60 8.43 -4.06 -0.06
CA ASP A 60 8.45 -2.74 -0.65
C ASP A 60 7.77 -2.69 -2.00
N ILE A 61 7.33 -3.83 -2.57
CA ILE A 61 6.66 -3.91 -3.88
C ILE A 61 5.34 -3.14 -3.84
N GLU A 62 4.56 -3.32 -2.77
CA GLU A 62 3.25 -2.68 -2.57
C GLU A 62 3.32 -1.39 -1.74
N ALA A 63 4.51 -0.99 -1.30
CA ALA A 63 4.67 0.16 -0.42
C ALA A 63 4.59 1.50 -1.17
N ASP A 64 4.01 2.50 -0.54
CA ASP A 64 3.69 3.79 -1.18
C ASP A 64 4.89 4.69 -1.44
N ASP A 65 4.74 5.48 -2.51
CA ASP A 65 5.49 6.70 -2.74
C ASP A 65 4.65 7.89 -2.26
N ASP A 66 5.30 8.86 -1.63
CA ASP A 66 4.66 9.92 -0.85
C ASP A 66 3.94 10.96 -1.74
N VAL A 67 2.85 11.54 -1.23
CA VAL A 67 1.99 12.52 -1.95
C VAL A 67 2.75 13.81 -2.32
N ALA A 68 3.89 14.09 -1.68
CA ALA A 68 4.71 15.26 -1.97
C ALA A 68 5.32 15.25 -3.39
N GLU A 69 5.59 14.07 -3.97
CA GLU A 69 6.16 13.93 -5.32
C GLU A 69 5.11 14.22 -6.43
N ASP A 70 3.82 14.10 -6.11
CA ASP A 70 2.72 14.17 -7.08
C ASP A 70 2.37 15.59 -7.56
N ILE A 71 2.88 16.65 -6.90
CA ILE A 71 2.54 18.05 -7.20
C ILE A 71 3.46 18.64 -8.28
N LEU A 72 4.71 18.18 -8.36
CA LEU A 72 5.69 18.57 -9.38
C LEU A 72 5.86 17.46 -10.42
N ASP A 73 4.75 16.84 -10.81
CA ASP A 73 4.75 15.61 -11.61
C ASP A 73 5.19 15.90 -13.06
N THR A 74 6.51 15.95 -13.25
CA THR A 74 7.22 16.09 -14.53
C THR A 74 7.29 14.77 -15.29
N GLN A 75 6.79 13.68 -14.70
CA GLN A 75 7.01 12.33 -15.21
C GLN A 75 5.87 11.84 -16.09
N THR A 76 4.70 12.45 -16.03
CA THR A 76 3.59 12.13 -16.94
C THR A 76 3.81 12.72 -18.34
N ILE A 77 3.66 11.91 -19.39
CA ILE A 77 3.86 12.34 -20.79
C ILE A 77 2.67 13.17 -21.29
N ALA A 78 1.45 12.71 -21.02
CA ALA A 78 0.23 13.32 -21.54
C ALA A 78 -0.41 14.24 -20.49
N THR A 79 -0.62 15.51 -20.85
CA THR A 79 -1.34 16.47 -20.00
C THR A 79 -2.87 16.34 -20.11
N ALA A 80 -3.37 15.90 -21.28
CA ALA A 80 -4.79 15.66 -21.55
C ALA A 80 -4.99 14.27 -22.21
N PRO A 81 -4.83 13.16 -21.47
CA PRO A 81 -5.00 11.82 -22.01
C PRO A 81 -6.47 11.52 -22.36
N ARG A 82 -6.67 10.58 -23.29
CA ARG A 82 -8.02 10.13 -23.68
C ARG A 82 -8.72 9.49 -22.47
N PRO A 83 -10.05 9.68 -22.29
CA PRO A 83 -10.78 9.04 -21.20
C PRO A 83 -10.56 7.51 -21.17
N GLY A 84 -10.16 7.00 -20.00
CA GLY A 84 -9.89 5.59 -19.78
C GLY A 84 -8.47 5.13 -20.11
N THR A 85 -7.59 5.97 -20.68
CA THR A 85 -6.18 5.61 -20.93
C THR A 85 -5.22 6.11 -19.85
N SER A 86 -5.73 6.84 -18.86
CA SER A 86 -4.98 7.40 -17.73
C SER A 86 -5.82 7.29 -16.46
N ILE A 87 -5.15 7.14 -15.33
CA ILE A 87 -5.77 7.05 -14.01
C ILE A 87 -6.42 8.40 -13.66
N ARG A 88 -5.86 9.52 -14.14
CA ARG A 88 -6.38 10.88 -13.90
C ARG A 88 -7.70 11.17 -14.61
N THR A 89 -7.93 10.53 -15.76
CA THR A 89 -9.15 10.70 -16.56
C THR A 89 -10.16 9.57 -16.36
N ALA A 90 -9.86 8.63 -15.45
CA ALA A 90 -10.76 7.58 -15.04
C ALA A 90 -11.97 8.18 -14.31
N LYS A 91 -12.98 8.60 -15.08
CA LYS A 91 -14.33 8.73 -14.56
C LYS A 91 -14.89 7.31 -14.47
N PRO A 92 -15.42 6.88 -13.31
CA PRO A 92 -16.21 5.65 -13.28
C PRO A 92 -17.33 5.83 -14.31
N VAL A 93 -17.45 4.83 -15.18
CA VAL A 93 -18.34 4.80 -16.32
C VAL A 93 -19.74 5.25 -15.91
N THR A 94 -20.18 6.41 -16.40
CA THR A 94 -21.60 6.83 -16.39
C THR A 94 -22.37 6.25 -17.57
N ALA A 95 -21.84 5.21 -18.23
CA ALA A 95 -22.52 4.58 -19.37
C ALA A 95 -23.53 3.53 -18.88
N ALA A 96 -24.81 3.90 -18.93
CA ALA A 96 -25.93 3.19 -19.56
C ALA A 96 -25.76 1.69 -19.90
N GLY A 97 -25.28 0.88 -18.95
CA GLY A 97 -25.26 -0.58 -19.03
C GLY A 97 -25.87 -1.15 -17.76
N ALA A 98 -26.97 -1.88 -17.90
CA ALA A 98 -27.72 -2.47 -16.79
C ALA A 98 -26.78 -3.26 -15.86
N GLY A 99 -26.55 -2.76 -14.64
CA GLY A 99 -25.83 -3.47 -13.57
C GLY A 99 -24.56 -2.82 -13.01
N ALA A 100 -24.12 -1.67 -13.52
CA ALA A 100 -23.01 -0.92 -12.90
C ALA A 100 -23.52 0.12 -11.91
N ALA A 101 -22.98 0.10 -10.68
CA ALA A 101 -23.31 1.08 -9.64
C ALA A 101 -22.96 2.50 -10.12
N THR A 102 -23.95 3.36 -10.24
CA THR A 102 -23.78 4.76 -10.62
C THR A 102 -23.01 5.53 -9.55
N ALA A 103 -22.48 6.71 -9.89
CA ALA A 103 -21.83 7.60 -8.92
C ALA A 103 -22.74 7.99 -7.73
N SER A 104 -24.06 7.82 -7.88
CA SER A 104 -25.06 7.99 -6.81
C SER A 104 -25.17 6.79 -5.85
N GLN A 105 -24.64 5.62 -6.20
CA GLN A 105 -24.76 4.39 -5.40
C GLN A 105 -23.46 4.03 -4.67
N ARG A 106 -22.31 4.45 -5.19
CA ARG A 106 -20.99 4.17 -4.60
C ARG A 106 -20.28 5.46 -4.17
N PRO A 107 -19.93 5.62 -2.89
CA PRO A 107 -19.19 6.79 -2.41
C PRO A 107 -17.87 6.97 -3.16
N ARG A 108 -17.55 8.21 -3.53
CA ARG A 108 -16.25 8.60 -4.07
C ARG A 108 -15.33 8.97 -2.90
N THR A 109 -14.08 8.54 -2.94
CA THR A 109 -13.12 8.80 -1.86
C THR A 109 -12.85 10.28 -1.69
N GLY A 110 -12.33 10.65 -0.51
CA GLY A 110 -12.03 12.00 -0.02
C GLY A 110 -12.06 12.04 1.50
N THR A 111 -13.14 11.51 2.09
CA THR A 111 -13.26 11.27 3.54
C THR A 111 -14.19 10.08 3.82
N GLY A 112 -14.06 8.98 3.06
CA GLY A 112 -14.99 7.84 3.13
C GLY A 112 -14.44 6.55 2.56
N ARG A 113 -15.30 5.51 2.51
CA ARG A 113 -14.95 4.13 2.13
C ARG A 113 -14.24 4.05 0.77
N PRO A 114 -13.12 3.32 0.65
CA PRO A 114 -12.40 3.19 -0.61
C PRO A 114 -13.23 2.55 -1.74
N ILE A 115 -12.89 2.89 -2.98
CA ILE A 115 -13.42 2.23 -4.19
C ILE A 115 -12.86 0.79 -4.29
N THR A 116 -11.94 0.38 -3.44
CA THR A 116 -11.45 -1.00 -3.33
C THR A 116 -12.10 -1.72 -2.15
N GLY A 117 -12.16 -3.05 -2.22
CA GLY A 117 -12.71 -3.87 -1.14
C GLY A 117 -11.83 -3.96 0.10
N ILE A 118 -10.56 -3.59 -0.04
CA ILE A 118 -9.55 -3.60 1.01
C ILE A 118 -8.76 -2.28 0.97
N SER A 119 -8.41 -1.75 2.14
CA SER A 119 -7.46 -0.65 2.25
C SER A 119 -6.05 -1.23 2.09
N ARG A 120 -5.29 -0.68 1.14
CA ARG A 120 -3.86 -0.98 0.99
C ARG A 120 -3.07 0.29 1.28
N PRO A 121 -1.80 0.19 1.69
CA PRO A 121 -0.87 1.29 1.46
C PRO A 121 -1.11 1.81 0.02
N GLY A 122 -1.47 3.09 -0.11
CA GLY A 122 -1.50 3.78 -1.40
C GLY A 122 -2.86 3.94 -2.01
N THR A 123 -3.85 3.20 -1.51
CA THR A 123 -5.24 3.33 -1.99
C THR A 123 -5.85 4.71 -1.74
N LEU A 124 -5.31 5.46 -0.79
CA LEU A 124 -5.80 6.80 -0.39
C LEU A 124 -5.01 7.96 -1.02
N SER A 125 -3.82 7.73 -1.60
CA SER A 125 -3.02 8.79 -2.26
C SER A 125 -3.56 9.18 -3.64
N LEU A 126 -4.54 8.44 -4.16
CA LEU A 126 -5.14 8.68 -5.48
C LEU A 126 -5.96 9.96 -5.61
N GLN A 127 -6.30 10.63 -4.52
CA GLN A 127 -6.82 12.00 -4.60
C GLN A 127 -5.70 13.00 -4.43
N ARG A 128 -5.16 13.41 -5.58
CA ARG A 128 -4.18 14.49 -5.65
C ARG A 128 -4.86 15.83 -5.43
N PRO A 129 -4.48 16.59 -4.39
CA PRO A 129 -4.92 17.97 -4.25
C PRO A 129 -4.24 18.75 -5.37
N GLY A 130 -5.02 19.35 -6.28
CA GLY A 130 -4.52 19.99 -7.50
C GLY A 130 -3.58 21.18 -7.29
N SER A 131 -3.32 21.61 -6.05
CA SER A 131 -2.36 22.66 -5.70
C SER A 131 -1.70 22.41 -4.34
N THR A 132 -0.53 23.00 -4.13
CA THR A 132 0.19 23.00 -2.84
C THR A 132 -0.67 23.54 -1.69
N LEU A 133 -1.53 24.52 -1.98
CA LEU A 133 -2.49 25.06 -1.01
C LEU A 133 -3.60 24.03 -0.71
N GLY A 134 -4.12 23.35 -1.74
CA GLY A 134 -5.09 22.27 -1.59
C GLY A 134 -4.56 21.08 -0.78
N ASN A 135 -3.27 20.75 -0.88
CA ASN A 135 -2.66 19.68 -0.09
C ASN A 135 -2.45 20.08 1.37
N ARG A 136 -2.17 21.37 1.62
CA ARG A 136 -2.05 21.91 2.99
C ARG A 136 -3.39 22.02 3.71
N THR A 137 -4.50 22.15 2.98
CA THR A 137 -5.86 22.28 3.52
C THR A 137 -6.67 20.99 3.48
N ALA A 138 -6.22 19.97 2.74
CA ALA A 138 -6.88 18.66 2.69
C ALA A 138 -6.73 17.90 4.03
N PRO A 139 -7.76 17.11 4.43
CA PRO A 139 -7.69 16.29 5.63
C PRO A 139 -6.60 15.23 5.52
N ARG A 140 -5.68 15.20 6.50
CA ARG A 140 -4.53 14.28 6.56
C ARG A 140 -4.90 12.90 7.14
N THR A 141 -5.90 12.25 6.55
CA THR A 141 -6.42 10.93 6.97
C THR A 141 -5.72 9.77 6.27
N ALA A 142 -5.05 10.01 5.14
CA ALA A 142 -4.11 9.05 4.55
C ALA A 142 -2.85 9.01 5.42
N SER A 143 -2.46 7.82 5.89
CA SER A 143 -1.18 7.49 6.56
C SER A 143 -0.21 8.67 6.57
N ARG A 144 -0.19 9.42 7.70
CA ARG A 144 0.61 10.65 7.94
C ARG A 144 1.43 11.08 6.73
N THR A 145 0.83 11.88 5.84
CA THR A 145 1.53 12.52 4.71
C THR A 145 2.72 13.32 5.25
N ALA A 146 3.90 12.69 5.28
CA ALA A 146 5.14 13.33 5.67
C ALA A 146 5.65 14.14 4.48
N GLY A 147 6.58 15.07 4.72
CA GLY A 147 7.23 15.82 3.64
C GLY A 147 8.34 15.02 2.95
N GLY A 148 8.22 13.69 2.91
CA GLY A 148 9.25 12.72 2.56
C GLY A 148 8.85 11.34 3.07
N SER A 149 8.96 10.34 2.19
CA SER A 149 8.45 8.97 2.41
C SER A 149 8.80 8.48 3.82
N ALA A 150 7.90 7.73 4.46
CA ALA A 150 8.16 7.11 5.77
C ALA A 150 9.46 6.26 5.80
N ARG A 151 10.03 5.90 4.62
CA ARG A 151 11.37 5.30 4.49
C ARG A 151 12.52 6.23 4.89
N GLN A 152 12.30 7.54 4.94
CA GLN A 152 13.25 8.56 5.40
C GLN A 152 13.02 8.99 6.86
N MET A 153 12.03 8.41 7.55
CA MET A 153 11.96 8.56 9.01
C MET A 153 13.11 7.77 9.64
N ARG A 154 14.22 8.47 9.89
CA ARG A 154 15.08 8.15 11.04
C ARG A 154 14.18 8.05 12.27
N LEU A 155 13.90 6.83 12.71
CA LEU A 155 13.53 6.57 14.09
C LEU A 155 14.74 6.89 14.96
N GLY A 156 14.80 8.15 15.40
CA GLY A 156 15.75 8.60 16.40
C GLY A 156 17.17 8.82 15.88
N SER A 157 17.73 9.94 16.30
CA SER A 157 19.17 10.15 16.43
C SER A 157 19.79 9.11 17.38
N ALA A 158 19.97 7.88 16.93
CA ALA A 158 20.69 6.84 17.67
C ALA A 158 22.18 6.88 17.31
N SER A 159 22.84 7.99 17.65
CA SER A 159 24.28 7.99 17.90
C SER A 159 24.50 7.58 19.36
N MET A 160 24.31 6.30 19.67
CA MET A 160 24.84 5.69 20.89
C MET A 160 25.50 4.36 20.53
N PHE A 161 26.82 4.41 20.57
CA PHE A 161 27.71 3.28 20.36
C PHE A 161 27.75 2.49 21.67
N ALA A 162 27.12 1.32 21.71
CA ALA A 162 27.31 0.35 22.78
C ALA A 162 27.51 -1.03 22.14
N ALA A 163 28.75 -1.50 22.17
CA ALA A 163 29.06 -2.89 21.85
C ALA A 163 28.44 -3.77 22.95
N GLY A 164 27.24 -4.31 22.69
CA GLY A 164 26.51 -5.13 23.66
C GLY A 164 24.99 -5.15 23.42
N ASP A 165 24.43 -4.08 22.87
CA ASP A 165 22.97 -3.98 22.69
C ASP A 165 22.52 -4.63 21.38
N PRO A 166 21.45 -5.47 21.37
CA PRO A 166 20.85 -6.03 20.14
C PRO A 166 20.23 -4.95 19.23
N THR A 167 20.12 -3.72 19.73
CA THR A 167 19.62 -2.52 19.04
C THR A 167 20.73 -1.56 18.61
N GLY A 168 21.99 -1.82 18.95
CA GLY A 168 23.12 -0.99 18.55
C GLY A 168 23.42 -1.07 17.04
N PRO A 169 23.96 0.00 16.42
CA PRO A 169 24.29 0.01 15.00
C PRO A 169 25.41 -1.00 14.69
N LEU A 170 25.28 -1.76 13.60
CA LEU A 170 26.26 -2.78 13.21
C LEU A 170 27.59 -2.17 12.76
N PHE A 171 27.55 -1.08 12.00
CA PHE A 171 28.71 -0.38 11.48
C PHE A 171 28.46 1.12 11.34
N HIS A 172 29.54 1.91 11.36
CA HIS A 172 29.47 3.32 10.98
C HIS A 172 29.30 3.45 9.46
N ILE A 173 28.09 3.77 9.03
CA ILE A 173 27.72 3.88 7.62
C ILE A 173 28.58 4.91 6.85
N SER A 174 29.09 5.95 7.52
CA SER A 174 29.95 6.96 6.89
C SER A 174 31.34 6.41 6.48
N ARG A 175 31.84 5.39 7.18
CA ARG A 175 33.14 4.76 6.92
C ARG A 175 33.05 3.57 5.97
N LEU A 176 31.83 3.10 5.69
CA LEU A 176 31.61 1.96 4.82
C LEU A 176 31.69 2.39 3.36
N HIS A 177 32.70 1.90 2.65
CA HIS A 177 32.79 2.01 1.19
C HIS A 177 32.22 0.75 0.54
N PRO A 178 31.03 0.81 -0.10
CA PRO A 178 30.37 -0.36 -0.67
C PRO A 178 31.19 -1.03 -1.78
N ASP A 179 31.98 -0.26 -2.53
CA ASP A 179 32.78 -0.74 -3.65
C ASP A 179 33.77 -1.85 -3.25
N LYS A 180 34.27 -1.83 -2.01
CA LYS A 180 35.21 -2.85 -1.51
C LYS A 180 34.56 -4.22 -1.33
N TYR A 181 33.24 -4.26 -1.16
CA TYR A 181 32.48 -5.47 -0.89
C TYR A 181 31.84 -6.07 -2.15
N ALA A 182 31.92 -5.39 -3.29
CA ALA A 182 31.32 -5.85 -4.55
C ALA A 182 31.95 -7.15 -5.09
N ASP A 183 33.21 -7.47 -4.76
CA ASP A 183 33.84 -8.75 -5.15
C ASP A 183 33.37 -9.94 -4.31
N ARG A 184 32.82 -9.68 -3.12
CA ARG A 184 32.46 -10.71 -2.15
C ARG A 184 30.99 -11.06 -2.30
N GLU A 185 30.68 -12.04 -3.15
CA GLU A 185 29.29 -12.44 -3.42
C GLU A 185 28.51 -12.85 -2.16
N THR A 186 29.18 -13.51 -1.21
CA THR A 186 28.59 -13.96 0.06
C THR A 186 28.08 -12.79 0.91
N LEU A 187 28.77 -11.66 0.90
CA LEU A 187 28.48 -10.50 1.73
C LEU A 187 27.71 -9.40 0.98
N SER A 188 27.85 -9.30 -0.34
CA SER A 188 27.26 -8.22 -1.12
C SER A 188 25.72 -8.22 -1.06
N LYS A 189 25.07 -9.38 -1.18
CA LYS A 189 23.60 -9.49 -1.11
C LYS A 189 23.06 -9.15 0.29
N PRO A 190 23.56 -9.74 1.41
CA PRO A 190 23.17 -9.34 2.76
C PRO A 190 23.45 -7.87 3.07
N LEU A 191 24.59 -7.35 2.61
CA LEU A 191 24.97 -5.95 2.82
C LEU A 191 24.02 -4.99 2.10
N PHE A 192 23.65 -5.31 0.85
CA PHE A 192 22.63 -4.55 0.13
C PHE A 192 21.31 -4.52 0.90
N GLN A 193 20.81 -5.70 1.32
CA GLN A 193 19.56 -5.80 2.06
C GLN A 193 19.63 -4.99 3.37
N TYR A 194 20.78 -4.98 4.04
CA TYR A 194 20.97 -4.21 5.27
C TYR A 194 20.94 -2.71 5.02
N LEU A 195 21.69 -2.23 4.03
CA LEU A 195 21.71 -0.82 3.66
C LEU A 195 20.33 -0.32 3.20
N TYR A 196 19.58 -1.15 2.48
CA TYR A 196 18.28 -0.80 1.93
C TYR A 196 17.15 -0.87 2.97
N TYR A 197 16.99 -1.99 3.68
CA TYR A 197 15.83 -2.23 4.56
C TYR A 197 16.06 -1.79 6.02
N HIS A 198 17.27 -1.95 6.57
CA HIS A 198 17.53 -1.62 7.97
C HIS A 198 17.98 -0.17 8.15
N GLU A 199 18.96 0.29 7.37
CA GLU A 199 19.49 1.66 7.49
C GLU A 199 18.71 2.70 6.67
N GLY A 200 18.05 2.28 5.60
CA GLY A 200 17.36 3.20 4.67
C GLY A 200 18.30 4.10 3.86
N ASP A 201 19.60 3.79 3.76
CA ASP A 201 20.56 4.55 2.95
C ASP A 201 20.55 4.06 1.49
N ILE A 202 19.53 4.52 0.74
CA ILE A 202 19.27 4.12 -0.64
C ILE A 202 20.47 4.46 -1.56
N ARG A 203 21.19 5.57 -1.30
CA ARG A 203 22.31 6.01 -2.14
C ARG A 203 23.49 5.06 -2.05
N LYS A 204 23.85 4.62 -0.84
CA LYS A 204 24.93 3.63 -0.68
C LYS A 204 24.54 2.24 -1.17
N ALA A 205 23.27 1.86 -1.00
CA ALA A 205 22.75 0.63 -1.59
C ALA A 205 22.83 0.65 -3.13
N MET A 206 22.53 1.78 -3.76
CA MET A 206 22.67 1.99 -5.20
C MET A 206 24.14 1.94 -5.64
N ALA A 207 25.05 2.62 -4.93
CA ALA A 207 26.48 2.57 -5.24
C ALA A 207 27.04 1.14 -5.20
N LEU A 208 26.58 0.32 -4.24
CA LEU A 208 26.93 -1.11 -4.20
C LEU A 208 26.45 -1.85 -5.44
N CYS A 209 25.20 -1.61 -5.88
CA CYS A 209 24.67 -2.21 -7.11
C CYS A 209 25.50 -1.80 -8.34
N ASP A 210 25.85 -0.52 -8.45
CA ASP A 210 26.67 -0.01 -9.55
C ASP A 210 28.06 -0.63 -9.57
N ALA A 211 28.70 -0.76 -8.41
CA ALA A 211 30.01 -1.41 -8.29
C ALA A 211 29.96 -2.88 -8.73
N VAL A 212 28.91 -3.62 -8.34
CA VAL A 212 28.74 -5.03 -8.75
C VAL A 212 28.47 -5.14 -10.25
N LEU A 213 27.53 -4.36 -10.80
CA LEU A 213 27.18 -4.39 -12.22
C LEU A 213 28.34 -3.96 -13.11
N ASN A 214 29.11 -2.93 -12.72
CA ASN A 214 30.29 -2.50 -13.47
C ASN A 214 31.37 -3.58 -13.52
N ARG A 215 31.55 -4.33 -12.41
CA ARG A 215 32.49 -5.46 -12.37
C ARG A 215 31.99 -6.66 -13.16
N GLY A 216 30.69 -6.93 -13.15
CA GLY A 216 30.06 -7.94 -14.02
C GLY A 216 30.31 -7.63 -15.50
N ARG A 217 30.15 -6.38 -15.92
CA ARG A 217 30.45 -5.92 -17.29
C ARG A 217 31.93 -6.08 -17.66
N LEU A 218 32.85 -5.69 -16.76
CA LEU A 218 34.28 -5.87 -16.96
C LEU A 218 34.68 -7.35 -17.10
N ARG A 219 34.06 -8.24 -16.31
CA ARG A 219 34.26 -9.70 -16.42
C ARG A 219 33.73 -10.26 -17.74
N SER A 220 32.64 -9.70 -18.26
CA SER A 220 32.03 -10.07 -19.53
C SER A 220 32.78 -9.50 -20.77
N GLY A 221 33.77 -8.61 -20.56
CA GLY A 221 34.57 -8.03 -21.65
C GLY A 221 33.85 -6.99 -22.51
N LEU A 222 32.68 -6.52 -22.08
CA LEU A 222 31.85 -5.57 -22.82
C LEU A 222 32.16 -4.12 -22.41
N GLY A 223 32.50 -3.28 -23.38
CA GLY A 223 32.65 -1.84 -23.18
C GLY A 223 31.33 -1.15 -22.80
N PRO A 224 31.37 0.09 -22.30
CA PRO A 224 30.16 0.85 -21.98
C PRO A 224 29.40 1.20 -23.26
N GLY A 225 28.47 0.33 -23.71
CA GLY A 225 27.57 0.62 -24.84
C GLY A 225 27.14 -0.55 -25.73
N SER A 226 27.71 -1.75 -25.61
CA SER A 226 27.33 -2.90 -26.44
C SER A 226 26.09 -3.61 -25.88
N GLN A 227 25.04 -3.73 -26.71
CA GLN A 227 23.77 -4.39 -26.36
C GLN A 227 23.81 -5.92 -26.49
N ASP A 228 24.85 -6.48 -27.13
CA ASP A 228 25.01 -7.93 -27.28
C ASP A 228 25.78 -8.51 -26.10
N ARG A 229 25.08 -9.24 -25.22
CA ARG A 229 25.71 -10.01 -24.13
C ARG A 229 25.99 -11.45 -24.54
N PRO A 230 27.18 -12.01 -24.26
CA PRO A 230 27.42 -13.44 -24.36
C PRO A 230 26.62 -14.20 -23.28
N VAL A 231 26.16 -15.39 -23.64
CA VAL A 231 25.21 -16.23 -22.87
C VAL A 231 25.74 -16.68 -21.50
N ASP A 232 27.05 -16.58 -21.26
CA ASP A 232 27.72 -17.04 -20.02
C ASP A 232 28.06 -15.93 -19.00
N SER A 233 27.58 -14.70 -19.18
CA SER A 233 27.64 -13.72 -18.08
C SER A 233 26.70 -14.17 -16.96
N GLY A 234 27.24 -14.40 -15.76
CA GLY A 234 26.45 -14.78 -14.58
C GLY A 234 25.17 -13.94 -14.43
N SER A 235 24.08 -14.57 -13.97
CA SER A 235 22.74 -13.98 -13.99
C SER A 235 22.66 -12.73 -13.09
N ASP A 236 22.67 -11.55 -13.71
CA ASP A 236 22.69 -10.23 -13.06
C ASP A 236 21.28 -9.68 -12.78
N TRP A 237 20.22 -10.43 -13.13
CA TRP A 237 18.81 -10.07 -12.96
C TRP A 237 18.51 -9.51 -11.57
N TRP A 238 19.07 -10.11 -10.51
CA TRP A 238 18.81 -9.72 -9.14
C TRP A 238 19.34 -8.32 -8.86
N TRP A 239 20.58 -8.02 -9.29
CA TRP A 239 21.20 -6.70 -9.11
C TRP A 239 20.54 -5.63 -9.97
N ASN A 240 20.12 -5.96 -11.20
CA ASN A 240 19.32 -5.07 -12.04
C ASN A 240 17.97 -4.74 -11.37
N THR A 241 17.33 -5.74 -10.76
CA THR A 241 16.08 -5.54 -10.01
C THR A 241 16.29 -4.69 -8.76
N GLN A 242 17.37 -4.92 -8.00
CA GLN A 242 17.70 -4.12 -6.82
C GLN A 242 18.04 -2.66 -7.17
N LYS A 243 18.78 -2.44 -8.25
CA LYS A 243 19.07 -1.09 -8.75
C LYS A 243 17.78 -0.35 -9.13
N ALA A 244 16.86 -1.03 -9.81
CA ALA A 244 15.55 -0.48 -10.11
C ALA A 244 14.75 -0.14 -8.83
N ARG A 245 14.75 -0.99 -7.79
CA ARG A 245 14.14 -0.68 -6.49
C ARG A 245 14.74 0.58 -5.84
N CYS A 246 16.06 0.77 -5.93
CA CYS A 246 16.70 1.99 -5.43
C CYS A 246 16.28 3.23 -6.23
N LEU A 247 16.20 3.15 -7.56
CA LEU A 247 15.78 4.27 -8.42
C LEU A 247 14.31 4.65 -8.20
N ILE A 248 13.42 3.67 -8.04
CA ILE A 248 12.02 3.90 -7.65
C ILE A 248 11.97 4.66 -6.31
N ALA A 249 12.76 4.22 -5.33
CA ALA A 249 12.81 4.84 -4.01
C ALA A 249 13.45 6.24 -3.98
N ILE A 250 14.29 6.59 -4.96
CA ILE A 250 14.81 7.96 -5.15
C ILE A 250 13.77 8.87 -5.84
N GLY A 251 12.78 8.29 -6.50
CA GLY A 251 11.77 9.02 -7.27
C GLY A 251 12.10 9.16 -8.76
N SER A 252 13.04 8.36 -9.30
CA SER A 252 13.38 8.33 -10.74
C SER A 252 12.90 7.03 -11.46
N PRO A 253 11.59 6.79 -11.56
CA PRO A 253 11.05 5.53 -12.12
C PRO A 253 11.35 5.34 -13.62
N ARG A 254 11.57 6.41 -14.39
CA ARG A 254 11.95 6.31 -15.82
C ARG A 254 13.33 5.70 -16.02
N GLU A 255 14.28 6.03 -15.14
CA GLU A 255 15.63 5.46 -15.19
C GLU A 255 15.63 3.98 -14.75
N ALA A 256 14.64 3.57 -13.95
CA ALA A 256 14.51 2.21 -13.43
C ALA A 256 13.99 1.21 -14.48
N GLU A 257 13.13 1.65 -15.39
CA GLU A 257 12.51 0.82 -16.45
C GLU A 257 13.51 -0.03 -17.26
N PRO A 258 14.62 0.51 -17.82
CA PRO A 258 15.54 -0.27 -18.64
C PRO A 258 16.20 -1.42 -17.86
N TYR A 259 16.49 -1.23 -16.57
CA TYR A 259 17.10 -2.27 -15.74
C TYR A 259 16.14 -3.45 -15.52
N LEU A 260 14.84 -3.18 -15.29
CA LEU A 260 13.84 -4.25 -15.17
C LEU A 260 13.60 -4.96 -16.51
N ARG A 261 13.57 -4.22 -17.62
CA ARG A 261 13.45 -4.83 -18.97
C ARG A 261 14.64 -5.72 -19.32
N GLN A 262 15.84 -5.39 -18.83
CA GLN A 262 17.01 -6.26 -18.96
C GLN A 262 16.94 -7.51 -18.08
N ALA A 263 16.32 -7.42 -16.89
CA ALA A 263 16.18 -8.55 -15.98
C ALA A 263 15.14 -9.59 -16.43
N LEU A 264 14.04 -9.15 -17.08
CA LEU A 264 12.95 -10.02 -17.54
C LEU A 264 13.36 -11.18 -18.47
N PRO A 265 14.22 -11.00 -19.50
CA PRO A 265 14.65 -12.10 -20.36
C PRO A 265 15.59 -13.07 -19.65
N GLU A 266 16.35 -12.62 -18.65
CA GLU A 266 17.25 -13.49 -17.87
C GLU A 266 16.45 -14.42 -16.94
N LEU A 267 15.53 -13.85 -16.17
CA LEU A 267 14.64 -14.61 -15.29
C LEU A 267 13.26 -13.96 -15.22
N LEU A 268 12.23 -14.70 -15.63
CA LEU A 268 10.84 -14.29 -15.47
C LEU A 268 10.41 -14.49 -14.01
N HIS A 269 10.68 -13.49 -13.17
CA HIS A 269 10.27 -13.47 -11.77
C HIS A 269 9.06 -12.53 -11.59
N PRO A 270 8.01 -12.92 -10.83
CA PRO A 270 6.83 -12.09 -10.58
C PRO A 270 7.19 -10.68 -10.07
N ASP A 271 8.09 -10.57 -9.08
CA ASP A 271 8.54 -9.26 -8.54
C ASP A 271 9.00 -8.25 -9.60
N VAL A 272 9.72 -8.71 -10.63
CA VAL A 272 10.24 -7.81 -11.69
C VAL A 272 9.07 -7.21 -12.47
N VAL A 273 8.06 -8.03 -12.76
CA VAL A 273 6.83 -7.62 -13.43
C VAL A 273 6.02 -6.69 -12.53
N LEU A 274 5.90 -6.99 -11.23
CA LEU A 274 5.19 -6.17 -10.25
C LEU A 274 5.82 -4.78 -10.13
N LEU A 275 7.16 -4.70 -10.02
CA LEU A 275 7.90 -3.44 -9.98
C LEU A 275 7.76 -2.63 -11.28
N LEU A 276 7.77 -3.32 -12.43
CA LEU A 276 7.59 -2.67 -13.73
C LEU A 276 6.17 -2.11 -13.88
N ALA A 277 5.16 -2.88 -13.46
CA ALA A 277 3.77 -2.41 -13.42
C ALA A 277 3.61 -1.18 -12.50
N ARG A 278 4.27 -1.19 -11.34
CA ARG A 278 4.30 -0.03 -10.44
C ARG A 278 4.92 1.21 -11.09
N ILE A 279 6.04 1.07 -11.81
CA ILE A 279 6.65 2.17 -12.57
C ILE A 279 5.66 2.77 -13.55
N TYR A 280 4.97 1.95 -14.35
CA TYR A 280 4.00 2.44 -15.32
C TYR A 280 2.77 3.09 -14.68
N VAL A 281 2.32 2.59 -13.53
CA VAL A 281 1.26 3.26 -12.75
C VAL A 281 1.73 4.63 -12.26
N LYS A 282 2.99 4.75 -11.79
CA LYS A 282 3.58 6.03 -11.35
C LYS A 282 3.73 7.04 -12.50
N ILE A 283 4.05 6.57 -13.70
CA ILE A 283 4.18 7.39 -14.93
C ILE A 283 2.80 7.72 -15.57
N ASP A 284 1.69 7.25 -14.98
CA ASP A 284 0.31 7.37 -15.49
C ASP A 284 0.10 6.69 -16.87
N GLN A 285 0.72 5.51 -17.05
CA GLN A 285 0.56 4.63 -18.21
C GLN A 285 -0.06 3.27 -17.82
N PRO A 286 -1.32 3.24 -17.35
CA PRO A 286 -1.94 2.01 -16.86
C PRO A 286 -2.11 0.94 -17.96
N MET A 287 -2.23 1.33 -19.23
CA MET A 287 -2.36 0.37 -20.35
C MET A 287 -1.07 -0.42 -20.60
N ALA A 288 0.08 0.24 -20.56
CA ALA A 288 1.38 -0.43 -20.65
C ALA A 288 1.58 -1.40 -19.47
N ALA A 289 1.17 -0.99 -18.26
CA ALA A 289 1.19 -1.87 -17.10
C ALA A 289 0.33 -3.14 -17.30
N LEU A 290 -0.88 -2.99 -17.86
CA LEU A 290 -1.78 -4.12 -18.17
C LEU A 290 -1.20 -5.04 -19.25
N GLU A 291 -0.56 -4.50 -20.27
CA GLU A 291 0.12 -5.27 -21.33
C GLU A 291 1.28 -6.10 -20.77
N VAL A 292 2.12 -5.50 -19.92
CA VAL A 292 3.22 -6.20 -19.26
C VAL A 292 2.70 -7.32 -18.34
N CYS A 293 1.68 -7.05 -17.54
CA CYS A 293 1.04 -8.09 -16.73
C CYS A 293 0.44 -9.20 -17.60
N ARG A 294 -0.19 -8.85 -18.73
CA ARG A 294 -0.76 -9.83 -19.67
C ARG A 294 0.31 -10.72 -20.28
N ALA A 295 1.40 -10.14 -20.78
CA ALA A 295 2.52 -10.88 -21.36
C ALA A 295 3.17 -11.84 -20.35
N ALA A 296 3.26 -11.42 -19.08
CA ALA A 296 3.74 -12.29 -18.00
C ALA A 296 2.75 -13.42 -17.68
N LEU A 297 1.45 -13.14 -17.65
CA LEU A 297 0.40 -14.13 -17.40
C LEU A 297 0.24 -15.15 -18.55
N GLU A 298 0.57 -14.80 -19.79
CA GLU A 298 0.63 -15.76 -20.90
C GLU A 298 1.70 -16.83 -20.66
N LYS A 299 2.80 -16.47 -19.98
CA LYS A 299 3.86 -17.41 -19.58
C LYS A 299 3.58 -18.07 -18.23
N LEU A 300 2.95 -17.35 -17.30
CA LEU A 300 2.64 -17.76 -15.94
C LEU A 300 1.13 -17.62 -15.64
N PRO A 301 0.27 -18.52 -16.16
CA PRO A 301 -1.19 -18.34 -16.15
C PRO A 301 -1.84 -18.45 -14.77
N HIS A 302 -1.16 -19.08 -13.79
CA HIS A 302 -1.71 -19.34 -12.45
C HIS A 302 -1.10 -18.47 -11.35
N GLU A 303 -0.32 -17.46 -11.71
CA GLU A 303 0.34 -16.60 -10.73
C GLU A 303 -0.64 -15.58 -10.12
N ILE A 304 -0.96 -15.77 -8.84
CA ILE A 304 -1.99 -14.99 -8.13
C ILE A 304 -1.57 -13.53 -7.95
N THR A 305 -0.29 -13.27 -7.68
CA THR A 305 0.23 -11.92 -7.44
C THR A 305 0.06 -11.02 -8.67
N LEU A 306 0.35 -11.56 -9.86
CA LEU A 306 0.19 -10.87 -11.15
C LEU A 306 -1.27 -10.63 -11.51
N LEU A 307 -2.13 -11.64 -11.32
CA LEU A 307 -3.59 -11.48 -11.50
C LEU A 307 -4.14 -10.41 -10.56
N THR A 308 -3.65 -10.37 -9.32
CA THR A 308 -4.06 -9.37 -8.33
C THR A 308 -3.66 -7.99 -8.82
N GLN A 309 -2.42 -7.73 -9.20
CA GLN A 309 -2.04 -6.40 -9.73
C GLN A 309 -2.81 -6.01 -10.98
N GLN A 310 -3.07 -6.94 -11.90
CA GLN A 310 -3.89 -6.65 -13.07
C GLN A 310 -5.30 -6.20 -12.65
N ALA A 311 -5.93 -6.88 -11.69
CA ALA A 311 -7.22 -6.49 -11.14
C ALA A 311 -7.18 -5.10 -10.48
N ARG A 312 -6.11 -4.80 -9.73
CA ARG A 312 -5.89 -3.49 -9.10
C ARG A 312 -5.80 -2.37 -10.13
N ILE A 313 -4.98 -2.52 -11.17
CA ILE A 313 -4.83 -1.52 -12.22
C ILE A 313 -6.18 -1.27 -12.94
N LEU A 314 -6.97 -2.33 -13.17
CA LEU A 314 -8.31 -2.20 -13.74
C LEU A 314 -9.28 -1.43 -12.82
N GLU A 315 -9.18 -1.58 -11.49
CA GLU A 315 -9.93 -0.73 -10.54
C GLU A 315 -9.52 0.73 -10.65
N LEU A 316 -8.21 1.01 -10.76
CA LEU A 316 -7.69 2.38 -10.89
C LEU A 316 -8.14 3.06 -12.18
N VAL A 317 -8.24 2.32 -13.28
CA VAL A 317 -8.76 2.80 -14.56
C VAL A 317 -10.30 2.97 -14.53
N GLY A 318 -10.98 2.45 -13.51
CA GLY A 318 -12.43 2.50 -13.36
C GLY A 318 -13.18 1.39 -14.10
N ASN A 319 -12.47 0.39 -14.64
CA ASN A 319 -13.06 -0.77 -15.31
C ASN A 319 -13.38 -1.88 -14.29
N LEU A 320 -14.39 -1.63 -13.45
CA LEU A 320 -14.77 -2.51 -12.35
C LEU A 320 -15.26 -3.90 -12.82
N THR A 321 -15.92 -3.98 -13.98
CA THR A 321 -16.49 -5.25 -14.47
C THR A 321 -15.41 -6.26 -14.84
N THR A 322 -14.35 -5.81 -15.52
CA THR A 322 -13.20 -6.67 -15.86
C THR A 322 -12.35 -6.97 -14.63
N SER A 323 -12.19 -6.01 -13.72
CA SER A 323 -11.51 -6.23 -12.44
C SER A 323 -12.16 -7.34 -11.61
N VAL A 324 -13.49 -7.29 -11.43
CA VAL A 324 -14.25 -8.33 -10.70
C VAL A 324 -14.11 -9.70 -11.37
N ARG A 325 -14.05 -9.75 -12.71
CA ARG A 325 -13.76 -11.01 -13.43
C ARG A 325 -12.38 -11.57 -13.06
N ARG A 326 -11.36 -10.73 -12.93
CA ARG A 326 -10.02 -11.15 -12.48
C ARG A 326 -10.02 -11.59 -11.02
N TYR A 327 -10.69 -10.87 -10.12
CA TYR A 327 -10.83 -11.32 -8.73
C TYR A 327 -11.58 -12.65 -8.60
N ARG A 328 -12.59 -12.91 -9.44
CA ARG A 328 -13.26 -14.22 -9.48
C ARG A 328 -12.30 -15.32 -9.93
N GLN A 329 -11.43 -15.07 -10.91
CA GLN A 329 -10.39 -16.03 -11.30
C GLN A 329 -9.43 -16.30 -10.13
N ILE A 330 -9.03 -15.26 -9.41
CA ILE A 330 -8.18 -15.40 -8.22
C ILE A 330 -8.88 -16.24 -7.14
N ALA A 331 -10.16 -15.99 -6.87
CA ALA A 331 -10.90 -16.75 -5.86
C ALA A 331 -11.09 -18.25 -6.21
N VAL A 332 -10.97 -18.61 -7.50
CA VAL A 332 -10.95 -20.01 -7.96
C VAL A 332 -9.57 -20.64 -7.74
N LEU A 333 -8.49 -19.90 -8.01
CA LEU A 333 -7.10 -20.37 -7.85
C LEU A 333 -6.66 -20.42 -6.38
N ASP A 334 -6.94 -19.35 -5.65
CA ASP A 334 -6.72 -19.22 -4.21
C ASP A 334 -8.05 -18.90 -3.51
N PRO A 335 -8.72 -19.92 -2.98
CA PRO A 335 -9.97 -19.77 -2.26
C PRO A 335 -9.84 -19.04 -0.92
N MET A 336 -8.62 -18.76 -0.45
CA MET A 336 -8.32 -18.11 0.83
C MET A 336 -7.88 -16.65 0.69
N ASN A 337 -7.73 -16.16 -0.54
CA ASN A 337 -7.32 -14.77 -0.78
C ASN A 337 -8.38 -13.77 -0.28
N THR A 338 -8.09 -13.11 0.85
CA THR A 338 -8.99 -12.17 1.52
C THR A 338 -9.27 -10.92 0.68
N GLU A 339 -8.28 -10.44 -0.07
CA GLU A 339 -8.41 -9.27 -0.94
C GLU A 339 -9.40 -9.53 -2.07
N ALA A 340 -9.25 -10.66 -2.78
CA ALA A 340 -10.14 -11.04 -3.86
C ALA A 340 -11.58 -11.21 -3.36
N LEU A 341 -11.77 -11.89 -2.24
CA LEU A 341 -13.08 -12.07 -1.62
C LEU A 341 -13.72 -10.73 -1.22
N ALA A 342 -12.93 -9.80 -0.66
CA ALA A 342 -13.42 -8.50 -0.22
C ALA A 342 -13.82 -7.61 -1.42
N CYS A 343 -13.02 -7.58 -2.49
CA CYS A 343 -13.35 -6.82 -3.70
C CYS A 343 -14.60 -7.38 -4.41
N ILE A 344 -14.76 -8.71 -4.46
CA ILE A 344 -15.98 -9.35 -4.96
C ILE A 344 -17.19 -8.96 -4.09
N ALA A 345 -17.07 -9.06 -2.76
CA ALA A 345 -18.14 -8.72 -1.84
C ALA A 345 -18.60 -7.26 -1.99
N VAL A 346 -17.67 -6.33 -2.09
CA VAL A 346 -17.99 -4.91 -2.31
C VAL A 346 -18.69 -4.70 -3.64
N SER A 347 -18.26 -5.37 -4.71
CA SER A 347 -18.94 -5.27 -6.00
C SER A 347 -20.39 -5.76 -5.92
N TYR A 348 -20.65 -6.87 -5.22
CA TYR A 348 -22.00 -7.40 -5.06
C TYR A 348 -22.88 -6.51 -4.19
N PHE A 349 -22.31 -5.94 -3.12
CA PHE A 349 -23.02 -5.00 -2.25
C PHE A 349 -23.53 -3.78 -3.03
N TYR A 350 -22.66 -3.15 -3.82
CA TYR A 350 -23.05 -2.00 -4.65
C TYR A 350 -23.87 -2.39 -5.89
N ALA A 351 -23.85 -3.65 -6.31
CA ALA A 351 -24.76 -4.19 -7.32
C ALA A 351 -26.15 -4.54 -6.76
N ASN A 352 -26.50 -4.05 -5.57
CA ASN A 352 -27.78 -4.27 -4.90
C ASN A 352 -28.06 -5.76 -4.56
N GLN A 353 -27.02 -6.53 -4.27
CA GLN A 353 -27.10 -7.94 -3.83
C GLN A 353 -26.37 -8.14 -2.49
N PRO A 354 -26.85 -7.51 -1.39
CA PRO A 354 -26.17 -7.53 -0.09
C PRO A 354 -26.10 -8.93 0.55
N GLU A 355 -27.03 -9.83 0.25
CA GLU A 355 -27.05 -11.21 0.76
C GLU A 355 -25.87 -12.01 0.21
N THR A 356 -25.55 -11.84 -1.08
CA THR A 356 -24.39 -12.49 -1.69
C THR A 356 -23.08 -11.92 -1.17
N ALA A 357 -23.01 -10.60 -0.97
CA ALA A 357 -21.86 -9.94 -0.35
C ALA A 357 -21.62 -10.46 1.08
N LEU A 358 -22.70 -10.67 1.85
CA LEU A 358 -22.64 -11.22 3.20
C LEU A 358 -22.00 -12.63 3.22
N LEU A 359 -22.27 -13.49 2.23
CA LEU A 359 -21.64 -14.81 2.13
C LEU A 359 -20.11 -14.70 2.00
N TYR A 360 -19.64 -13.81 1.13
CA TYR A 360 -18.20 -13.57 0.96
C TYR A 360 -17.54 -12.99 2.22
N TYR A 361 -18.19 -12.04 2.90
CA TYR A 361 -17.65 -11.50 4.15
C TYR A 361 -17.66 -12.52 5.31
N ARG A 362 -18.70 -13.37 5.40
CA ARG A 362 -18.72 -14.48 6.36
C ARG A 362 -17.62 -15.49 6.09
N ARG A 363 -17.30 -15.73 4.81
CA ARG A 363 -16.15 -16.56 4.43
C ARG A 363 -14.84 -15.94 4.92
N ILE A 364 -14.60 -14.66 4.68
CA ILE A 364 -13.40 -13.96 5.20
C ILE A 364 -13.31 -14.07 6.73
N LEU A 365 -14.45 -13.94 7.43
CA LEU A 365 -14.52 -14.12 8.88
C LEU A 365 -14.13 -15.54 9.30
N ALA A 366 -14.56 -16.57 8.56
CA ALA A 366 -14.21 -17.97 8.81
C ALA A 366 -12.73 -18.28 8.57
N LEU A 367 -12.03 -17.48 7.75
CA LEU A 367 -10.57 -17.58 7.56
C LEU A 367 -9.76 -17.02 8.76
N GLY A 368 -10.43 -16.50 9.79
CA GLY A 368 -9.78 -15.95 10.98
C GLY A 368 -9.44 -14.47 10.89
N ALA A 369 -9.82 -13.78 9.81
CA ALA A 369 -9.68 -12.33 9.73
C ALA A 369 -10.71 -11.66 10.64
N HIS A 370 -10.24 -11.00 11.70
CA HIS A 370 -11.06 -10.24 12.63
C HIS A 370 -10.63 -8.78 12.62
N SER A 371 -11.42 -7.94 11.96
CA SER A 371 -11.17 -6.50 11.82
C SER A 371 -12.45 -5.70 12.07
N ALA A 372 -12.30 -4.50 12.63
CA ALA A 372 -13.40 -3.56 12.81
C ALA A 372 -14.11 -3.24 11.49
N GLU A 373 -13.35 -3.07 10.41
CA GLU A 373 -13.88 -2.81 9.06
C GLU A 373 -14.72 -3.97 8.54
N LEU A 374 -14.29 -5.21 8.79
CA LEU A 374 -15.02 -6.41 8.36
C LEU A 374 -16.37 -6.50 9.08
N TYR A 375 -16.40 -6.31 10.40
CA TYR A 375 -17.65 -6.31 11.16
C TYR A 375 -18.58 -5.15 10.75
N CYS A 376 -18.02 -3.99 10.42
CA CYS A 376 -18.77 -2.85 9.87
C CYS A 376 -19.41 -3.21 8.52
N ASN A 377 -18.66 -3.83 7.61
CA ASN A 377 -19.14 -4.28 6.31
C ASN A 377 -20.21 -5.37 6.41
N ILE A 378 -20.04 -6.34 7.33
CA ILE A 378 -21.05 -7.36 7.63
C ILE A 378 -22.32 -6.69 8.18
N GLY A 379 -22.20 -5.76 9.13
CA GLY A 379 -23.33 -5.03 9.69
C GLY A 379 -24.12 -4.25 8.63
N LEU A 380 -23.42 -3.61 7.68
CA LEU A 380 -24.04 -2.96 6.52
C LEU A 380 -24.75 -3.98 5.62
N CYS A 381 -24.13 -5.12 5.30
CA CYS A 381 -24.79 -6.15 4.49
C CYS A 381 -26.04 -6.71 5.18
N CYS A 382 -25.99 -6.92 6.50
CA CYS A 382 -27.16 -7.33 7.28
C CYS A 382 -28.27 -6.26 7.25
N LEU A 383 -27.92 -4.98 7.34
CA LEU A 383 -28.87 -3.88 7.28
C LEU A 383 -29.61 -3.85 5.95
N TYR A 384 -28.87 -3.84 4.84
CA TYR A 384 -29.46 -3.78 3.50
C TYR A 384 -30.10 -5.09 3.06
N GLY A 385 -29.68 -6.23 3.62
CA GLY A 385 -30.33 -7.53 3.44
C GLY A 385 -31.49 -7.80 4.40
N GLY A 386 -31.93 -6.81 5.19
CA GLY A 386 -33.09 -6.91 6.09
C GLY A 386 -32.89 -7.76 7.36
N GLN A 387 -31.68 -8.24 7.64
CA GLN A 387 -31.36 -9.05 8.82
C GLN A 387 -31.06 -8.16 10.05
N LEU A 388 -32.09 -7.47 10.55
CA LEU A 388 -31.95 -6.45 11.59
C LEU A 388 -31.39 -6.97 12.93
N ASP A 389 -31.66 -8.23 13.27
CA ASP A 389 -31.21 -8.86 14.53
C ASP A 389 -29.68 -8.88 14.68
N LEU A 390 -28.96 -9.01 13.56
CA LEU A 390 -27.50 -9.12 13.54
C LEU A 390 -26.80 -7.76 13.43
N VAL A 391 -27.53 -6.69 13.10
CA VAL A 391 -26.94 -5.37 12.81
C VAL A 391 -26.23 -4.78 14.03
N PHE A 392 -26.94 -4.64 15.16
CA PHE A 392 -26.38 -4.05 16.37
C PHE A 392 -25.21 -4.85 16.96
N PRO A 393 -25.29 -6.19 17.10
CA PRO A 393 -24.15 -6.99 17.55
C PRO A 393 -22.89 -6.81 16.70
N CYS A 394 -23.05 -6.75 15.37
CA CYS A 394 -21.93 -6.54 14.44
C CYS A 394 -21.28 -5.16 14.64
N PHE A 395 -22.08 -4.09 14.68
CA PHE A 395 -21.55 -2.74 14.91
C PHE A 395 -20.94 -2.56 16.31
N GLN A 396 -21.51 -3.20 17.34
CA GLN A 396 -20.93 -3.18 18.69
C GLN A 396 -19.55 -3.85 18.72
N ARG A 397 -19.39 -4.99 18.03
CA ARG A 397 -18.07 -5.64 17.88
C ARG A 397 -17.10 -4.75 17.10
N ALA A 398 -17.55 -4.12 16.01
CA ALA A 398 -16.73 -3.19 15.24
C ALA A 398 -16.20 -2.04 16.11
N LEU A 399 -17.06 -1.42 16.93
CA LEU A 399 -16.66 -0.34 17.85
C LEU A 399 -15.65 -0.79 18.92
N ARG A 400 -15.79 -2.02 19.46
CA ARG A 400 -14.83 -2.56 20.44
C ARG A 400 -13.44 -2.81 19.83
N MET A 401 -13.39 -3.16 18.54
CA MET A 401 -12.14 -3.43 17.83
C MET A 401 -11.51 -2.18 17.20
N ALA A 402 -12.23 -1.06 17.16
CA ALA A 402 -11.75 0.16 16.53
C ALA A 402 -10.67 0.86 17.37
N THR A 403 -9.41 0.74 16.93
CA THR A 403 -8.24 1.39 17.53
C THR A 403 -8.12 2.86 17.12
N GLY A 404 -8.53 3.22 15.89
CA GLY A 404 -8.45 4.58 15.34
C GLY A 404 -9.72 5.40 15.50
N ASN A 405 -9.56 6.73 15.67
CA ASN A 405 -10.70 7.66 15.75
C ASN A 405 -11.44 7.80 14.41
N GLU A 406 -10.73 7.72 13.29
CA GLU A 406 -11.32 7.76 11.94
C GLU A 406 -12.24 6.57 11.69
N LEU A 407 -11.73 5.35 11.92
CA LEU A 407 -12.53 4.12 11.85
C LEU A 407 -13.75 4.16 12.77
N ARG A 408 -13.58 4.71 13.98
CA ARG A 408 -14.70 4.88 14.91
C ARG A 408 -15.75 5.86 14.36
N ALA A 409 -15.32 6.95 13.74
CA ALA A 409 -16.21 7.91 13.08
C ALA A 409 -17.01 7.25 11.95
N ASP A 410 -16.34 6.47 11.08
CA ASP A 410 -17.00 5.74 9.99
C ASP A 410 -18.04 4.73 10.51
N ILE A 411 -17.75 4.05 11.62
CA ILE A 411 -18.72 3.14 12.26
C ILE A 411 -19.93 3.91 12.80
N TRP A 412 -19.73 5.06 13.48
CA TRP A 412 -20.84 5.89 13.95
C TRP A 412 -21.66 6.49 12.80
N TYR A 413 -20.99 6.85 11.70
CA TYR A 413 -21.65 7.28 10.47
C TYR A 413 -22.53 6.16 9.91
N ASN A 414 -22.01 4.93 9.80
CA ASN A 414 -22.78 3.79 9.32
C ASN A 414 -23.94 3.42 10.25
N LEU A 415 -23.76 3.53 11.57
CA LEU A 415 -24.83 3.32 12.54
C LEU A 415 -25.95 4.37 12.43
N SER A 416 -25.65 5.57 11.93
CA SER A 416 -26.68 6.56 11.66
C SER A 416 -27.66 6.09 10.58
N PHE A 417 -27.21 5.34 9.57
CA PHE A 417 -28.10 4.74 8.58
C PHE A 417 -29.01 3.67 9.20
N VAL A 418 -28.47 2.85 10.11
CA VAL A 418 -29.28 1.89 10.88
C VAL A 418 -30.42 2.63 11.60
N ALA A 419 -30.09 3.69 12.33
CA ALA A 419 -31.08 4.49 13.04
C ALA A 419 -32.09 5.19 12.11
N LEU A 420 -31.67 5.61 10.91
CA LEU A 420 -32.59 6.16 9.91
C LEU A 420 -33.53 5.10 9.34
N THR A 421 -33.05 3.89 9.07
CA THR A 421 -33.89 2.79 8.57
C THR A 421 -34.88 2.29 9.62
N THR A 422 -34.54 2.34 10.91
CA THR A 422 -35.48 2.03 12.00
C THR A 422 -36.46 3.18 12.27
N GLY A 423 -36.23 4.36 11.69
CA GLY A 423 -37.07 5.54 11.87
C GLY A 423 -36.72 6.40 13.08
N ASP A 424 -35.71 6.04 13.88
CA ASP A 424 -35.28 6.82 15.04
C ASP A 424 -34.34 7.97 14.62
N ILE A 425 -34.96 9.11 14.29
CA ILE A 425 -34.26 10.34 13.90
C ILE A 425 -33.40 10.89 15.06
N HIS A 426 -33.80 10.66 16.32
CA HIS A 426 -33.05 11.15 17.48
C HIS A 426 -31.75 10.38 17.66
N LEU A 427 -31.81 9.06 17.54
CA LEU A 427 -30.63 8.21 17.55
C LEU A 427 -29.70 8.50 16.37
N ALA A 428 -30.25 8.63 15.15
CA ALA A 428 -29.46 8.97 13.96
C ALA A 428 -28.67 10.27 14.17
N ARG A 429 -29.32 11.29 14.73
CA ARG A 429 -28.67 12.57 15.06
C ARG A 429 -27.59 12.43 16.14
N ARG A 430 -27.78 11.58 17.14
CA ARG A 430 -26.75 11.29 18.16
C ARG A 430 -25.54 10.59 17.53
N CYS A 431 -25.77 9.58 16.70
CA CYS A 431 -24.71 8.87 15.97
C CYS A 431 -23.90 9.82 15.08
N LEU A 432 -24.56 10.70 14.32
CA LEU A 432 -23.87 11.71 13.50
C LEU A 432 -23.08 12.71 14.35
N ARG A 433 -23.59 13.14 15.51
CA ARG A 433 -22.84 13.99 16.44
C ARG A 433 -21.60 13.30 17.01
N LEU A 434 -21.71 12.01 17.35
CA LEU A 434 -20.56 11.20 17.79
C LEU A 434 -19.54 11.01 16.67
N CYS A 435 -19.98 10.82 15.43
CA CYS A 435 -19.11 10.80 14.26
C CYS A 435 -18.34 12.11 14.11
N ILE A 436 -19.02 13.26 14.15
CA ILE A 436 -18.38 14.58 14.02
C ILE A 436 -17.43 14.85 15.19
N ALA A 437 -17.77 14.40 16.41
CA ALA A 437 -16.89 14.51 17.57
C ALA A 437 -15.62 13.66 17.43
N ALA A 438 -15.71 12.47 16.82
CA ALA A 438 -14.57 11.61 16.56
C ALA A 438 -13.71 12.11 15.38
N HIS A 439 -14.35 12.64 14.32
CA HIS A 439 -13.69 13.18 13.14
C HIS A 439 -14.43 14.43 12.62
N GLY A 440 -13.91 15.61 12.98
CA GLY A 440 -14.57 16.90 12.70
C GLY A 440 -14.67 17.26 11.22
N SER A 441 -13.79 16.71 10.37
CA SER A 441 -13.78 16.93 8.91
C SER A 441 -14.50 15.83 8.13
N HIS A 442 -15.37 15.03 8.77
CA HIS A 442 -16.10 13.97 8.05
C HIS A 442 -17.24 14.57 7.21
N GLY A 443 -16.99 14.82 5.92
CA GLY A 443 -17.89 15.59 5.04
C GLY A 443 -19.27 14.94 4.84
N SER A 444 -19.35 13.62 4.70
CA SER A 444 -20.60 12.89 4.48
C SER A 444 -21.55 12.94 5.68
N ALA A 445 -21.01 12.94 6.90
CA ALA A 445 -21.78 13.05 8.14
C ALA A 445 -22.30 14.47 8.34
N LEU A 446 -21.48 15.48 8.01
CA LEU A 446 -21.90 16.88 8.03
C LEU A 446 -23.06 17.12 7.03
N ASN A 447 -22.98 16.52 5.83
CA ASN A 447 -24.07 16.55 4.85
C ASN A 447 -25.35 15.92 5.40
N ASN A 448 -25.28 14.69 5.92
CA ASN A 448 -26.45 14.00 6.48
C ASN A 448 -27.03 14.72 7.71
N MET A 449 -26.17 15.31 8.56
CA MET A 449 -26.60 16.13 9.70
C MET A 449 -27.34 17.38 9.22
N ALA A 450 -26.86 18.03 8.16
CA ALA A 450 -27.54 19.18 7.57
C ALA A 450 -28.94 18.81 7.07
N VAL A 451 -29.09 17.67 6.41
CA VAL A 451 -30.40 17.17 5.95
C VAL A 451 -31.35 16.95 7.13
N LEU A 452 -30.90 16.31 8.22
CA LEU A 452 -31.74 16.10 9.41
C LEU A 452 -32.13 17.41 10.10
N VAL A 453 -31.23 18.38 10.16
CA VAL A 453 -31.49 19.70 10.75
C VAL A 453 -32.41 20.53 9.85
N ALA A 454 -32.29 20.41 8.53
CA ALA A 454 -33.19 21.04 7.57
C ALA A 454 -34.62 20.49 7.69
N ARG A 455 -34.78 19.17 7.92
CA ARG A 455 -36.10 18.57 8.24
C ARG A 455 -36.73 19.15 9.51
N GLN A 456 -35.93 19.67 10.44
CA GLN A 456 -36.40 20.39 11.64
C GLN A 456 -36.66 21.88 11.39
N LYS A 457 -36.66 22.33 10.12
CA LYS A 457 -36.83 23.73 9.70
C LYS A 457 -35.75 24.70 10.22
N GLN A 458 -34.59 24.18 10.66
CA GLN A 458 -33.47 25.01 11.13
C GLN A 458 -32.47 25.27 10.00
N TYR A 459 -32.91 26.02 8.98
CA TYR A 459 -32.15 26.21 7.73
C TYR A 459 -30.80 26.90 7.94
N HIS A 460 -30.68 27.85 8.87
CA HIS A 460 -29.40 28.51 9.18
C HIS A 460 -28.31 27.54 9.65
N LYS A 461 -28.66 26.62 10.57
CA LYS A 461 -27.71 25.61 11.06
C LYS A 461 -27.36 24.59 9.97
N ALA A 462 -28.36 24.18 9.17
CA ALA A 462 -28.13 23.28 8.05
C ALA A 462 -27.15 23.88 7.02
N LYS A 463 -27.30 25.17 6.69
CA LYS A 463 -26.35 25.88 5.81
C LYS A 463 -24.93 25.88 6.36
N ALA A 464 -24.75 26.14 7.66
CA ALA A 464 -23.42 26.09 8.30
C ALA A 464 -22.77 24.71 8.18
N TYR A 465 -23.53 23.63 8.42
CA TYR A 465 -23.03 22.26 8.25
C TYR A 465 -22.67 21.94 6.80
N LEU A 466 -23.47 22.38 5.82
CA LEU A 466 -23.15 22.15 4.40
C LEU A 466 -21.92 22.94 3.93
N VAL A 467 -21.70 24.15 4.44
CA VAL A 467 -20.47 24.91 4.13
C VAL A 467 -19.25 24.16 4.67
N ALA A 468 -19.31 23.65 5.90
CA ALA A 468 -18.25 22.81 6.47
C ALA A 468 -18.10 21.46 5.71
N ALA A 469 -19.19 20.88 5.25
CA ALA A 469 -19.16 19.68 4.42
C ALA A 469 -18.47 19.95 3.08
N ARG A 470 -18.72 21.12 2.45
CA ARG A 470 -18.09 21.53 1.19
C ARG A 470 -16.59 21.78 1.35
N THR A 471 -16.14 22.28 2.49
CA THR A 471 -14.70 22.42 2.76
C THR A 471 -14.02 21.06 2.93
N ALA A 472 -14.72 20.08 3.50
CA ALA A 472 -14.21 18.71 3.65
C ALA A 472 -14.25 17.90 2.34
N LEU A 473 -15.33 18.04 1.55
CA LEU A 473 -15.57 17.31 0.30
C LEU A 473 -15.99 18.27 -0.83
N PRO A 474 -15.04 18.97 -1.45
CA PRO A 474 -15.35 19.94 -2.50
C PRO A 474 -15.86 19.30 -3.80
N ALA A 475 -15.53 18.02 -4.04
CA ALA A 475 -15.91 17.29 -5.25
C ALA A 475 -17.29 16.63 -5.19
N SER A 476 -18.01 16.71 -4.06
CA SER A 476 -19.31 16.07 -3.91
C SER A 476 -20.44 16.91 -4.54
N GLU A 477 -21.12 16.34 -5.53
CA GLU A 477 -22.29 16.95 -6.15
C GLU A 477 -23.47 17.03 -5.18
N GLU A 478 -23.64 16.05 -4.28
CA GLU A 478 -24.74 16.00 -3.31
C GLU A 478 -24.77 17.25 -2.41
N ILE A 479 -23.59 17.66 -1.92
CA ILE A 479 -23.44 18.84 -1.06
C ILE A 479 -23.80 20.11 -1.84
N GLY A 480 -23.38 20.19 -3.11
CA GLY A 480 -23.74 21.30 -4.00
C GLY A 480 -25.24 21.40 -4.26
N HIS A 481 -25.92 20.27 -4.48
CA HIS A 481 -27.38 20.23 -4.65
C HIS A 481 -28.10 20.64 -3.35
N ASN A 482 -27.68 20.11 -2.20
CA ASN A 482 -28.27 20.45 -0.91
C ASN A 482 -28.10 21.93 -0.56
N LEU A 483 -26.96 22.55 -0.91
CA LEU A 483 -26.73 23.98 -0.70
C LEU A 483 -27.72 24.82 -1.53
N LYS A 484 -27.85 24.52 -2.82
CA LYS A 484 -28.82 25.20 -3.70
C LYS A 484 -30.26 25.05 -3.19
N PHE A 485 -30.61 23.87 -2.70
CA PHE A 485 -31.94 23.62 -2.14
C PHE A 485 -32.22 24.50 -0.92
N ILE A 486 -31.26 24.65 0.01
CA ILE A 486 -31.44 25.46 1.22
C ILE A 486 -31.46 26.96 0.92
N GLU A 487 -30.77 27.41 -0.13
CA GLU A 487 -30.80 28.82 -0.58
C GLU A 487 -32.20 29.28 -0.98
N ASN A 488 -33.07 28.37 -1.43
CA ASN A 488 -34.46 28.69 -1.78
C ASN A 488 -35.37 28.94 -0.56
N PHE A 489 -34.92 28.61 0.66
CA PHE A 489 -35.70 28.78 1.91
C PHE A 489 -35.12 29.89 2.81
N GLN A 490 -34.34 30.81 2.23
CA GLN A 490 -33.83 32.00 2.92
C GLN A 490 -34.91 33.05 3.17
#